data_AF-A0ABD0RT44-F1
#
_entry.id   AF-A0ABD0RT44-F1
#
_cell.length_a   1.000
_cell.length_b   1.000
_cell.length_c   1.000
_cell.angle_alpha   90.00
_cell.angle_beta   90.00
_cell.angle_gamma   90.00
#
_symmetry.space_group_name_H-M   'P 1'
#
loop_
_entity.id
_entity.type
_entity.pdbx_description
1 polymer ?
#
loop_
_entity_poly.entity_id
_entity_poly.type
_entity_poly.pdbx_seq_one_letter_code
_entity_poly.pdbx_strand_id
1 'polypeptide(L)'
;EMKQLYGHIDAVELYSGLLVEKPRPNAVFGETIVEMGAPYSLKGLMGNAICSPEYWMPSTFGGKVGFDIVNSASLKKLVCLNIKGPCPMVSFQ
;
A
#
# COMPACT_ATOMS: atom_id res chain seq x y z
N GLU A 1 -1.77 -8.42 -31.74
CA GLU A 1 -1.02 -7.15 -31.71
C GLU A 1 0.31 -7.27 -30.97
N MET A 2 0.32 -7.54 -29.65
CA MET A 2 1.57 -7.64 -28.87
C MET A 2 2.64 -8.58 -29.47
N LYS A 3 2.23 -9.78 -29.94
CA LYS A 3 3.14 -10.72 -30.60
C LYS A 3 3.79 -10.16 -31.86
N GLN A 4 3.08 -9.33 -32.63
CA GLN A 4 3.64 -8.71 -33.84
C GLN A 4 4.59 -7.56 -33.51
N LEU A 5 4.32 -6.80 -32.43
CA LEU A 5 5.15 -5.68 -32.01
C LEU A 5 6.47 -6.15 -31.38
N TYR A 6 6.42 -7.12 -30.46
CA TYR A 6 7.62 -7.58 -29.73
C TYR A 6 8.35 -8.75 -30.42
N GLY A 7 7.67 -9.52 -31.30
CA GLY A 7 8.24 -10.66 -32.02
C GLY A 7 8.54 -11.89 -31.15
N HIS A 8 8.87 -11.70 -29.88
CA HIS A 8 9.18 -12.73 -28.89
C HIS A 8 8.60 -12.36 -27.51
N ILE A 9 8.23 -13.37 -26.71
CA ILE A 9 7.66 -13.14 -25.38
C ILE A 9 8.69 -12.54 -24.40
N ASP A 10 9.94 -13.01 -24.47
CA ASP A 10 11.03 -12.50 -23.62
C ASP A 10 11.46 -11.07 -23.95
N ALA A 11 10.92 -10.48 -25.02
CA ALA A 11 11.15 -9.09 -25.39
C ALA A 11 10.10 -8.13 -24.81
N VAL A 12 9.06 -8.64 -24.15
CA VAL A 12 8.00 -7.81 -23.56
C VAL A 12 8.57 -6.98 -22.41
N GLU A 13 8.38 -5.67 -22.49
CA GLU A 13 8.80 -4.74 -21.44
C GLU A 13 7.95 -4.92 -20.18
N LEU A 14 8.60 -4.80 -19.01
CA LEU A 14 7.96 -5.03 -17.72
C LEU A 14 6.67 -4.24 -17.54
N TYR A 15 6.71 -2.91 -17.72
CA TYR A 15 5.55 -2.06 -17.46
C TYR A 15 4.36 -2.39 -18.37
N SER A 16 4.62 -2.60 -19.66
CA SER A 16 3.61 -3.06 -20.63
C SER A 16 3.03 -4.40 -20.20
N GLY A 17 3.89 -5.37 -19.85
CA GLY A 17 3.49 -6.70 -19.38
C GLY A 17 2.60 -6.65 -18.14
N LEU A 18 2.97 -5.84 -17.13
CA LEU A 18 2.21 -5.69 -15.88
C LEU A 18 0.78 -5.18 -16.11
N LEU A 19 0.60 -4.21 -17.03
CA LEU A 19 -0.71 -3.58 -17.25
C LEU A 19 -1.65 -4.42 -18.13
N VAL A 20 -1.11 -5.29 -18.99
CA VAL A 20 -1.91 -6.13 -19.89
C VAL A 20 -1.99 -7.59 -19.43
N GLU A 21 -1.29 -7.95 -18.36
CA GLU A 21 -1.41 -9.25 -17.71
C GLU A 21 -2.86 -9.50 -17.28
N LYS A 22 -3.32 -10.74 -17.48
CA LYS A 22 -4.68 -11.13 -17.10
C LYS A 22 -4.87 -10.94 -15.58
N PRO A 23 -5.90 -10.20 -15.14
CA PRO A 23 -6.21 -10.08 -13.71
C PRO A 23 -6.57 -11.42 -13.06
N ARG A 24 -6.26 -11.57 -11.77
CA ARG A 24 -6.78 -12.68 -10.96
C ARG A 24 -8.32 -12.59 -10.87
N PRO A 25 -9.05 -13.70 -10.66
CA PRO A 25 -10.52 -13.67 -10.55
C PRO A 25 -10.99 -12.67 -9.49
N ASN A 26 -11.88 -11.74 -9.88
CA ASN A 26 -12.41 -10.66 -9.02
C ASN A 26 -11.33 -9.73 -8.42
N ALA A 27 -10.17 -9.61 -9.06
CA ALA A 27 -9.09 -8.71 -8.64
C ALA A 27 -8.86 -7.57 -9.65
N VAL A 28 -8.22 -6.51 -9.17
CA VAL A 28 -7.86 -5.34 -9.99
C VAL A 28 -6.68 -5.64 -10.93
N PHE A 29 -5.72 -6.46 -10.48
CA PHE A 29 -4.46 -6.71 -11.18
C PHE A 29 -4.14 -8.20 -11.35
N GLY A 30 -3.18 -8.47 -12.22
CA GLY A 30 -2.57 -9.79 -12.44
C GLY A 30 -1.60 -10.19 -11.31
N GLU A 31 -1.02 -11.37 -11.47
CA GLU A 31 -0.11 -11.97 -10.49
C GLU A 31 1.20 -11.20 -10.36
N THR A 32 1.80 -10.79 -11.46
CA THR A 32 3.14 -10.20 -11.47
C THR A 32 3.17 -8.88 -10.69
N ILE A 33 2.12 -8.04 -10.79
CA ILE A 33 2.00 -6.81 -9.98
C ILE A 33 1.97 -7.13 -8.48
N VAL A 34 1.29 -8.20 -8.08
CA VAL A 34 1.17 -8.57 -6.66
C VAL A 34 2.50 -9.13 -6.15
N GLU A 35 3.08 -10.10 -6.85
CA GLU A 35 4.28 -10.81 -6.39
C GLU A 35 5.54 -9.93 -6.46
N MET A 36 5.63 -9.04 -7.44
CA MET A 36 6.72 -8.06 -7.48
C MET A 36 6.45 -6.88 -6.53
N GLY A 37 5.21 -6.36 -6.50
CA GLY A 37 4.88 -5.14 -5.77
C GLY A 37 4.81 -5.33 -4.25
N ALA A 38 4.29 -6.47 -3.78
CA ALA A 38 4.10 -6.71 -2.35
C ALA A 38 5.41 -6.70 -1.54
N PRO A 39 6.51 -7.35 -1.97
CA PRO A 39 7.80 -7.24 -1.29
C PRO A 39 8.32 -5.80 -1.19
N TYR A 40 8.22 -5.01 -2.25
CA TYR A 40 8.65 -3.61 -2.22
C TYR A 40 7.78 -2.76 -1.28
N SER A 41 6.46 -2.95 -1.32
CA SER A 41 5.53 -2.26 -0.44
C SER A 41 5.81 -2.59 1.03
N LEU A 42 5.90 -3.87 1.37
CA LEU A 42 6.16 -4.33 2.74
C LEU A 42 7.53 -3.89 3.24
N LYS A 43 8.56 -3.98 2.39
CA LYS A 43 9.90 -3.51 2.75
C LYS A 43 9.94 -2.00 2.97
N GLY A 44 9.23 -1.22 2.15
CA GLY A 44 9.13 0.22 2.31
C GLY A 44 8.41 0.62 3.60
N LEU A 45 7.36 -0.09 3.97
CA LEU A 45 6.59 0.16 5.20
C LEU A 45 7.36 -0.29 6.45
N MET A 46 7.73 -1.57 6.53
CA MET A 46 8.34 -2.18 7.72
C MET A 46 9.83 -1.85 7.86
N GLY A 47 10.48 -1.42 6.77
CA GLY A 47 11.86 -0.94 6.80
C GLY A 47 12.02 0.46 7.38
N ASN A 48 10.92 1.12 7.77
CA ASN A 48 10.98 2.41 8.42
C ASN A 48 11.63 2.30 9.81
N ALA A 49 12.50 3.26 10.14
CA ALA A 49 13.18 3.31 11.44
C ALA A 49 12.21 3.29 12.63
N ILE A 50 11.00 3.87 12.50
CA ILE A 50 10.01 3.83 13.58
C ILE A 50 9.62 2.40 13.97
N CYS A 51 9.70 1.44 13.05
CA CYS A 51 9.38 0.04 13.31
C CYS A 51 10.55 -0.73 13.96
N SER A 52 11.71 -0.09 14.17
CA SER A 52 12.84 -0.73 14.84
C SER A 52 12.58 -0.89 16.34
N PRO A 53 13.18 -1.89 17.01
CA PRO A 53 13.05 -2.07 18.45
C PRO A 53 13.44 -0.84 19.28
N GLU A 54 14.38 -0.04 18.78
CA GLU A 54 14.90 1.15 19.44
C GLU A 54 13.94 2.35 19.35
N TYR A 55 13.05 2.39 18.36
CA TYR A 55 12.13 3.50 18.14
C TYR A 55 10.67 3.15 18.46
N TRP A 56 10.28 1.88 18.38
CA TRP A 56 8.89 1.46 18.60
C TRP A 56 8.55 1.35 20.10
N MET A 57 8.58 2.50 20.79
CA MET A 57 8.31 2.62 22.22
C MET A 57 7.54 3.91 22.53
N PRO A 58 6.75 3.97 23.62
CA PRO A 58 5.92 5.13 23.92
C PRO A 58 6.69 6.45 24.01
N SER A 59 7.93 6.44 24.51
CA SER A 59 8.76 7.64 24.64
C SER A 59 9.02 8.34 23.30
N THR A 60 9.17 7.59 22.20
CA THR A 60 9.33 8.14 20.84
C THR A 60 8.13 8.96 20.41
N PHE A 61 6.93 8.59 20.86
CA PHE A 61 5.67 9.21 20.49
C PHE A 61 5.16 10.19 21.54
N GLY A 62 6.01 10.65 22.47
CA GLY A 62 5.60 11.58 23.52
C GLY A 62 4.76 10.94 24.64
N GLY A 63 4.91 9.64 24.85
CA GLY A 63 4.24 8.86 25.88
C GLY A 63 3.05 8.05 25.36
N LYS A 64 2.24 7.53 26.29
CA LYS A 64 1.14 6.59 25.98
C LYS A 64 0.12 7.18 25.01
N VAL A 65 -0.23 8.45 25.15
CA VAL A 65 -1.26 9.09 24.32
C VAL A 65 -0.86 9.11 22.84
N GLY A 66 0.36 9.52 22.51
CA GLY A 66 0.81 9.53 21.11
C GLY A 66 0.97 8.12 20.54
N PHE A 67 1.42 7.17 21.35
CA PHE A 67 1.52 5.77 20.93
C PHE A 67 0.14 5.14 20.68
N ASP A 68 -0.86 5.47 21.50
CA ASP A 68 -2.25 5.04 21.31
C ASP A 68 -2.87 5.67 20.04
N ILE A 69 -2.50 6.89 19.67
CA ILE A 69 -2.93 7.52 18.41
C ILE A 69 -2.42 6.72 17.21
N VAL A 70 -1.13 6.37 17.18
CA VAL A 70 -0.54 5.58 16.09
C VAL A 70 -1.19 4.20 16.01
N ASN A 71 -1.29 3.49 17.14
CA ASN A 71 -1.83 2.11 17.17
C ASN A 71 -3.35 2.02 16.95
N SER A 72 -4.08 3.12 17.09
CA SER A 72 -5.54 3.14 16.89
C SER A 72 -5.97 3.96 15.66
N ALA A 73 -5.03 4.38 14.83
CA ALA A 73 -5.28 5.17 13.63
C ALA A 73 -6.17 4.42 12.63
N SER A 74 -7.06 5.15 11.95
CA SER A 74 -7.86 4.64 10.85
C SER A 74 -8.22 5.78 9.89
N LEU A 75 -8.52 5.44 8.62
CA LEU A 75 -8.93 6.44 7.63
C LEU A 75 -10.13 7.28 8.10
N LYS A 76 -11.12 6.62 8.72
CA LYS A 76 -12.30 7.29 9.28
C LYS A 76 -11.94 8.28 10.39
N LYS A 77 -11.06 7.91 11.33
CA LYS A 77 -10.60 8.82 12.39
C LYS A 77 -9.83 10.00 11.80
N LEU A 78 -8.94 9.74 10.85
CA LEU A 78 -8.17 10.78 10.16
C LEU A 78 -9.09 11.82 9.54
N VAL A 79 -10.10 11.39 8.78
CA VAL A 79 -11.04 12.32 8.13
C VAL A 79 -11.94 12.99 9.18
N CYS A 80 -12.67 12.21 9.97
CA CYS A 80 -13.76 12.75 10.78
C CYS A 80 -13.32 13.59 11.97
N LEU A 81 -12.08 13.45 12.44
CA LEU A 81 -11.54 14.31 13.50
C LEU A 81 -10.92 15.61 12.95
N ASN A 82 -10.75 15.74 11.63
CA ASN A 82 -10.04 16.87 11.01
C ASN A 82 -10.90 17.68 10.01
N ILE A 83 -12.18 17.38 9.88
CA ILE A 83 -13.13 18.17 9.08
C ILE A 83 -14.08 18.96 9.99
N LYS A 84 -14.66 20.02 9.44
CA LYS A 84 -15.78 20.73 10.09
C LYS A 84 -17.10 20.10 9.66
N GLY A 85 -18.02 19.92 10.60
CA GLY A 85 -19.36 19.40 10.32
C GLY A 85 -19.50 17.88 10.55
N PRO A 86 -20.58 17.26 10.06
CA PRO A 86 -20.83 15.84 10.28
C PRO A 86 -19.81 14.97 9.54
N CYS A 87 -19.44 13.85 10.18
CA CYS A 87 -18.56 12.83 9.60
C CYS A 87 -19.22 12.16 8.37
N PRO A 88 -18.63 12.24 7.17
CA PRO A 88 -19.19 11.62 5.97
C PRO A 88 -18.96 10.11 5.96
N MET A 89 -19.45 9.45 4.91
CA MET A 89 -19.04 8.08 4.60
C MET A 89 -17.57 8.08 4.15
N VAL A 90 -16.75 7.23 4.77
CA VAL A 90 -15.30 7.14 4.53
C VAL A 90 -14.94 5.67 4.35
N SER A 91 -14.50 5.30 3.14
CA SER A 91 -14.17 3.93 2.75
C SER A 91 -13.13 3.90 1.62
N PHE A 92 -12.41 2.78 1.49
CA PHE A 92 -11.58 2.46 0.32
C PHE A 92 -12.30 1.52 -0.68
N GLN A 93 -13.53 1.12 -0.37
CA GLN A 93 -14.41 0.33 -1.23
C GLN A 93 -15.26 1.21 -2.12
#